data_AF-A0A9P3BQN1-F1
#
_entry.id   AF-A0A9P3BQN1-F1
#
_cell.length_a   1.000
_cell.length_b   1.000
_cell.length_c   1.000
_cell.angle_alpha   90.00
_cell.angle_beta   90.00
_cell.angle_gamma   90.00
#
_symmetry.space_group_name_H-M   'P 1'
#
loop_
_entity.id
_entity.type
_entity.pdbx_description
1 polymer ?
#
loop_
_entity_poly.entity_id
_entity_poly.type
_entity_poly.pdbx_seq_one_letter_code
_entity_poly.pdbx_strand_id
1 'polypeptide(L)'
;MYRNFLLAVLALLTASAHAHTTFTTLYVDGENQGDGVCVRMHRDPEKATNPIEPLSSKDVACGIDGEKGVARVCPAKASSTLTFEFREWPDASHRGAIDKSHKGPCAVYMKKVDDATADNNAAGDGWFKIWQADYDATAGKWCTEKMIDNNGHISVQIPADIEGGYYLVRPELLALHATQDNPPDPQFYVGCAQVFVQSTGTAKPPTVNIGEGTYALSMPGMKYNIYKTPLDLPYPMYGPPVYEAGKTASANTRSEKSADTASSASTTPTKAALADTGSKKSTNSTSKPSSVPTQVCKDKTKSKKEKTKRDTLVQTKGLKPEGCILVRDNWCGFEVPSYTDEQGCSAASQNCWAQADVCYNTAPPTGSKHCQIWENKCTALDDSCNSGVFTGPPNKGKDLTPKPPALVGSTKIFQRGLRSHMKRRRLAHV
;
A
#
# COMPACT_ATOMS: atom_id res chain seq x y z
N MET A 1 56.80 8.36 -43.51
CA MET A 1 55.44 8.95 -43.40
C MET A 1 54.67 8.16 -42.35
N TYR A 2 54.43 8.70 -41.16
CA TYR A 2 53.50 8.10 -40.19
C TYR A 2 52.11 8.70 -40.43
N ARG A 3 51.08 7.85 -40.52
CA ARG A 3 49.68 8.26 -40.71
C ARG A 3 48.96 8.18 -39.37
N ASN A 4 48.61 9.33 -38.82
CA ASN A 4 47.80 9.41 -37.60
C ASN A 4 46.42 8.80 -37.87
N PHE A 5 46.05 7.77 -37.11
CA PHE A 5 44.66 7.29 -37.05
C PHE A 5 43.93 8.06 -35.94
N LEU A 6 43.12 9.04 -36.34
CA LEU A 6 42.13 9.68 -35.47
C LEU A 6 40.91 8.76 -35.32
N LEU A 7 40.89 7.94 -34.27
CA LEU A 7 39.71 7.19 -33.86
C LEU A 7 38.74 8.13 -33.13
N ALA A 8 37.74 8.63 -33.86
CA ALA A 8 36.63 9.36 -33.28
C ALA A 8 35.69 8.39 -32.54
N VAL A 9 35.77 8.35 -31.21
CA VAL A 9 34.86 7.56 -30.36
C VAL A 9 33.50 8.26 -30.32
N LEU A 10 32.57 7.82 -31.17
CA LEU A 10 31.19 8.29 -31.14
C LEU A 10 30.44 7.63 -29.97
N ALA A 11 30.43 8.31 -28.82
CA ALA A 11 29.66 7.88 -27.66
C ALA A 11 28.15 7.95 -27.95
N LEU A 12 27.55 6.80 -28.28
CA LEU A 12 26.10 6.63 -28.36
C LEU A 12 25.50 6.76 -26.96
N LEU A 13 25.03 7.96 -26.63
CA LEU A 13 24.15 8.22 -25.50
C LEU A 13 22.80 7.54 -25.77
N THR A 14 22.68 6.28 -25.34
CA THR A 14 21.40 5.56 -25.31
C THR A 14 20.51 6.24 -24.28
N ALA A 15 19.61 7.09 -24.75
CA ALA A 15 18.58 7.70 -23.90
C ALA A 15 17.64 6.59 -23.41
N SER A 16 17.85 6.13 -22.19
CA SER A 16 16.98 5.17 -21.52
C SER A 16 15.60 5.79 -21.32
N ALA A 17 14.67 5.52 -22.23
CA ALA A 17 13.29 5.92 -22.10
C ALA A 17 12.67 5.21 -20.88
N HIS A 18 12.54 5.94 -19.77
CA HIS A 18 11.52 5.61 -18.78
C HIS A 18 10.15 5.93 -19.37
N ALA A 19 9.15 5.22 -18.86
CA ALA A 19 7.75 5.27 -19.28
C ALA A 19 6.84 4.63 -18.22
N HIS A 20 7.37 3.61 -17.54
CA HIS A 20 6.71 2.88 -16.46
C HIS A 20 6.68 3.69 -15.13
N THR A 21 6.11 3.14 -14.06
CA THR A 21 5.91 3.89 -12.80
C THR A 21 5.94 3.01 -11.54
N THR A 22 6.23 3.63 -10.39
CA THR A 22 6.10 2.98 -9.08
C THR A 22 5.40 3.87 -8.07
N PHE A 23 4.71 3.27 -7.10
CA PHE A 23 4.12 3.98 -5.96
C PHE A 23 5.21 4.28 -4.92
N THR A 24 5.56 5.56 -4.75
CA THR A 24 6.70 5.97 -3.88
C THR A 24 6.27 6.45 -2.50
N THR A 25 5.19 7.24 -2.42
CA THR A 25 5.00 8.16 -1.30
C THR A 25 3.52 8.26 -0.92
N LEU A 26 3.22 7.98 0.35
CA LEU A 26 1.90 8.14 0.93
C LEU A 26 1.75 9.55 1.54
N TYR A 27 0.56 10.13 1.39
CA TYR A 27 0.12 11.31 2.12
C TYR A 27 -1.17 10.97 2.87
N VAL A 28 -1.30 11.44 4.11
CA VAL A 28 -2.50 11.27 4.95
C VAL A 28 -3.06 12.65 5.27
N ASP A 29 -4.31 12.90 4.88
CA ASP A 29 -5.00 14.20 5.01
C ASP A 29 -4.21 15.40 4.44
N GLY A 30 -3.34 15.14 3.46
CA GLY A 30 -2.46 16.11 2.81
C GLY A 30 -1.02 16.15 3.35
N GLU A 31 -0.76 15.59 4.53
CA GLU A 31 0.58 15.53 5.12
C GLU A 31 1.40 14.40 4.49
N ASN A 32 2.53 14.77 3.89
CA ASN A 32 3.49 13.85 3.27
C ASN A 32 4.17 12.99 4.35
N GLN A 33 4.05 11.67 4.25
CA GLN A 33 4.61 10.74 5.24
C GLN A 33 6.12 10.50 5.07
N GLY A 34 6.69 10.91 3.93
CA GLY A 34 8.07 10.63 3.51
C GLY A 34 8.16 9.50 2.48
N ASP A 35 9.11 9.60 1.56
CA ASP A 35 9.28 8.63 0.47
C ASP A 35 9.64 7.24 1.02
N GLY A 36 8.93 6.20 0.58
CA GLY A 36 9.09 4.83 1.07
C GLY A 36 8.62 4.56 2.50
N VAL A 37 8.30 5.58 3.30
CA VAL A 37 7.79 5.43 4.68
C VAL A 37 6.47 4.68 4.63
N CYS A 38 6.38 3.55 5.35
CA CYS A 38 5.24 2.64 5.37
C CYS A 38 4.80 2.07 4.00
N VAL A 39 5.58 2.22 2.94
CA VAL A 39 5.29 1.69 1.60
C VAL A 39 6.11 0.42 1.34
N ARG A 40 5.42 -0.67 0.99
CA ARG A 40 5.99 -1.85 0.34
C ARG A 40 6.12 -1.56 -1.16
N MET A 41 7.35 -1.63 -1.65
CA MET A 41 7.75 -1.40 -3.05
C MET A 41 8.88 -2.37 -3.43
N HIS A 42 9.02 -2.65 -4.72
CA HIS A 42 10.14 -3.43 -5.24
C HIS A 42 11.48 -2.75 -4.90
N ARG A 43 12.48 -3.54 -4.52
CA ARG A 43 13.74 -3.03 -3.96
C ARG A 43 14.89 -2.88 -4.95
N ASP A 44 14.75 -3.43 -6.17
CA ASP A 44 15.71 -3.30 -7.26
C ASP A 44 15.49 -1.95 -7.99
N PRO A 45 16.44 -0.98 -7.94
CA PRO A 45 16.23 0.34 -8.52
C PRO A 45 16.18 0.33 -10.06
N GLU A 46 16.74 -0.68 -10.73
CA GLU A 46 16.68 -0.81 -12.20
C GLU A 46 15.32 -1.33 -12.69
N LYS A 47 14.54 -1.93 -11.78
CA LYS A 47 13.27 -2.64 -12.09
C LYS A 47 12.09 -2.11 -11.28
N ALA A 48 12.30 -1.17 -10.36
CA ALA A 48 11.31 -0.67 -9.40
C ALA A 48 10.01 -0.15 -10.04
N THR A 49 10.09 0.35 -11.27
CA THR A 49 8.98 0.88 -12.05
C THR A 49 8.37 -0.13 -13.02
N ASN A 50 8.98 -1.30 -13.24
CA ASN A 50 8.50 -2.26 -14.23
C ASN A 50 7.11 -2.82 -13.88
N PRO A 51 6.30 -3.17 -14.89
CA PRO A 51 4.99 -3.79 -14.65
C PRO A 51 5.14 -5.18 -14.02
N ILE A 52 4.08 -5.66 -13.39
CA ILE A 52 4.06 -7.01 -12.81
C ILE A 52 3.94 -8.06 -13.92
N GLU A 53 5.02 -8.80 -14.17
CA GLU A 53 5.06 -9.93 -15.10
C GLU A 53 5.47 -11.22 -14.35
N PRO A 54 4.81 -12.38 -14.59
CA PRO A 54 3.56 -12.55 -15.32
C PRO A 54 2.34 -12.11 -14.47
N LEU A 55 1.22 -11.78 -15.13
CA LEU A 55 -0.03 -11.42 -14.45
C LEU A 55 -0.63 -12.51 -13.54
N SER A 56 -0.21 -13.76 -13.73
CA SER A 56 -0.58 -14.86 -12.84
C SER A 56 0.15 -14.83 -11.50
N SER A 57 1.24 -14.06 -11.33
CA SER A 57 2.01 -14.01 -10.08
C SER A 57 1.16 -13.47 -8.92
N LYS A 58 1.41 -13.99 -7.71
CA LYS A 58 0.94 -13.41 -6.44
C LYS A 58 1.28 -11.91 -6.29
N ASP A 59 2.33 -11.44 -6.96
CA ASP A 59 2.86 -10.08 -6.83
C ASP A 59 1.89 -9.00 -7.34
N VAL A 60 0.82 -9.38 -8.07
CA VAL A 60 -0.31 -8.46 -8.35
C VAL A 60 -0.96 -7.93 -7.06
N ALA A 61 -0.77 -8.58 -5.91
CA ALA A 61 -1.30 -8.14 -4.63
C ALA A 61 -0.65 -6.85 -4.10
N CYS A 62 0.69 -6.76 -4.05
CA CYS A 62 1.39 -5.59 -3.46
C CYS A 62 2.67 -5.19 -4.20
N GLY A 63 2.87 -5.66 -5.43
CA GLY A 63 4.08 -5.49 -6.21
C GLY A 63 5.13 -6.56 -5.92
N ILE A 64 6.21 -6.57 -6.71
CA ILE A 64 7.42 -7.38 -6.42
C ILE A 64 7.98 -6.89 -5.07
N ASP A 65 8.50 -7.81 -4.25
CA ASP A 65 8.80 -7.62 -2.82
C ASP A 65 7.59 -7.27 -1.91
N GLY A 66 6.37 -7.11 -2.45
CA GLY A 66 5.18 -6.65 -1.71
C GLY A 66 4.68 -7.59 -0.60
N GLU A 67 5.16 -8.82 -0.54
CA GLU A 67 4.94 -9.73 0.59
C GLU A 67 5.86 -9.46 1.79
N LYS A 68 6.93 -8.67 1.63
CA LYS A 68 7.83 -8.31 2.72
C LYS A 68 7.24 -7.12 3.48
N GLY A 69 7.08 -7.27 4.78
CA GLY A 69 6.69 -6.19 5.67
C GLY A 69 7.78 -5.14 5.77
N VAL A 70 7.39 -3.86 5.82
CA VAL A 70 8.31 -2.76 6.14
C VAL A 70 8.12 -2.29 7.58
N ALA A 71 9.18 -1.74 8.19
CA ALA A 71 9.20 -1.49 9.64
C ALA A 71 8.26 -0.36 10.14
N ARG A 72 7.55 0.36 9.26
CA ARG A 72 6.68 1.49 9.64
C ARG A 72 5.25 1.32 9.17
N VAL A 73 4.32 1.88 9.93
CA VAL A 73 2.88 1.90 9.64
C VAL A 73 2.41 3.33 9.84
N CYS A 74 1.78 3.91 8.81
CA CYS A 74 1.30 5.28 8.87
C CYS A 74 -0.07 5.37 9.59
N PRO A 75 -0.26 6.27 10.56
CA PRO A 75 -1.55 6.46 11.21
C PRO A 75 -2.52 7.23 10.31
N ALA A 76 -3.75 6.76 10.20
CA ALA A 76 -4.86 7.46 9.56
C ALA A 76 -6.15 7.28 10.38
N LYS A 77 -7.21 8.03 10.06
CA LYS A 77 -8.54 7.88 10.69
C LYS A 77 -9.54 7.31 9.68
N ALA A 78 -10.65 6.77 10.16
CA ALA A 78 -11.84 6.65 9.32
C ALA A 78 -12.19 8.03 8.72
N SER A 79 -12.59 8.06 7.44
CA SER A 79 -12.78 9.28 6.65
C SER A 79 -11.53 10.14 6.37
N SER A 80 -10.31 9.76 6.79
CA SER A 80 -9.09 10.40 6.29
C SER A 80 -8.97 10.22 4.77
N THR A 81 -8.38 11.22 4.11
CA THR A 81 -8.00 11.15 2.70
C THR A 81 -6.60 10.55 2.59
N LEU A 82 -6.46 9.44 1.87
CA LEU A 82 -5.16 8.91 1.48
C LEU A 82 -4.85 9.41 0.07
N THR A 83 -3.64 9.93 -0.15
CA THR A 83 -3.13 10.22 -1.49
C THR A 83 -1.87 9.41 -1.75
N PHE A 84 -1.82 8.79 -2.93
CA PHE A 84 -0.72 7.98 -3.42
C PHE A 84 -0.01 8.75 -4.52
N GLU A 85 1.30 8.95 -4.38
CA GLU A 85 2.15 9.53 -5.42
C GLU A 85 2.84 8.42 -6.22
N PHE A 86 2.63 8.45 -7.53
CA PHE A 86 3.27 7.59 -8.52
C PHE A 86 4.34 8.38 -9.27
N ARG A 87 5.56 7.82 -9.35
CA ARG A 87 6.71 8.44 -10.02
C ARG A 87 7.31 7.53 -11.08
N GLU A 88 7.71 8.16 -12.17
CA GLU A 88 8.43 7.57 -13.30
C GLU A 88 9.95 7.50 -13.01
N TRP A 89 10.47 8.46 -12.24
CA TRP A 89 11.78 8.41 -11.60
C TRP A 89 11.58 8.36 -10.08
N PRO A 90 11.70 7.19 -9.43
CA PRO A 90 11.33 7.03 -8.02
C PRO A 90 12.10 7.96 -7.07
N ASP A 91 13.38 8.20 -7.38
CA ASP A 91 14.30 9.08 -6.65
C ASP A 91 14.00 10.59 -6.79
N ALA A 92 13.02 10.95 -7.63
CA ALA A 92 12.71 12.31 -8.03
C ALA A 92 13.93 13.10 -8.59
N SER A 93 14.83 12.43 -9.33
CA SER A 93 15.83 13.08 -10.18
C SER A 93 15.20 13.90 -11.29
N HIS A 94 14.08 13.42 -11.84
CA HIS A 94 13.29 14.08 -12.88
C HIS A 94 11.80 14.08 -12.51
N ARG A 95 11.03 15.00 -13.09
CA ARG A 95 9.57 15.04 -12.93
C ARG A 95 8.92 14.17 -13.99
N GLY A 96 8.26 13.10 -13.54
CA GLY A 96 7.44 12.22 -14.36
C GLY A 96 6.57 11.34 -13.47
N ALA A 97 5.45 10.87 -14.01
CA ALA A 97 4.49 10.05 -13.27
C ALA A 97 4.36 8.67 -13.92
N ILE A 98 4.03 8.65 -15.22
CA ILE A 98 3.98 7.52 -16.14
C ILE A 98 3.87 8.12 -17.55
N ASP A 99 4.32 7.46 -18.61
CA ASP A 99 4.16 8.01 -19.97
C ASP A 99 2.67 8.09 -20.38
N LYS A 100 2.33 9.13 -21.14
CA LYS A 100 0.98 9.45 -21.63
C LYS A 100 0.34 8.35 -22.50
N SER A 101 1.12 7.40 -23.03
CA SER A 101 0.61 6.22 -23.75
C SER A 101 -0.05 5.20 -22.82
N HIS A 102 0.32 5.17 -21.54
CA HIS A 102 -0.11 4.17 -20.55
C HIS A 102 -1.52 4.45 -20.02
N LYS A 103 -2.48 4.50 -20.95
CA LYS A 103 -3.88 4.84 -20.70
C LYS A 103 -4.62 3.65 -20.10
N GLY A 104 -5.38 3.90 -19.04
CA GLY A 104 -6.27 2.90 -18.47
C GLY A 104 -6.89 3.29 -17.13
N PRO A 105 -7.58 2.34 -16.46
CA PRO A 105 -8.25 2.57 -15.20
C PRO A 105 -7.26 2.62 -14.02
N CYS A 106 -7.76 3.10 -12.89
CA CYS A 106 -7.13 2.87 -11.59
C CYS A 106 -8.16 2.37 -10.58
N ALA A 107 -7.68 1.71 -9.52
CA ALA A 107 -8.47 1.36 -8.36
C ALA A 107 -7.65 1.48 -7.07
N VAL A 108 -8.34 1.49 -5.92
CA VAL A 108 -7.69 1.33 -4.61
C VAL A 108 -8.48 0.32 -3.79
N TYR A 109 -7.75 -0.60 -3.17
CA TYR A 109 -8.27 -1.65 -2.32
C TYR A 109 -7.69 -1.54 -0.92
N MET A 110 -8.40 -2.04 0.08
CA MET A 110 -7.91 -2.24 1.44
C MET A 110 -8.05 -3.71 1.83
N LYS A 111 -7.10 -4.24 2.61
CA LYS A 111 -7.18 -5.56 3.25
C LYS A 111 -6.87 -5.41 4.72
N LYS A 112 -7.74 -5.96 5.59
CA LYS A 112 -7.47 -5.99 7.02
C LYS A 112 -6.44 -7.06 7.33
N VAL A 113 -5.52 -6.76 8.24
CA VAL A 113 -4.50 -7.68 8.75
C VAL A 113 -4.39 -7.52 10.27
N ASP A 114 -3.93 -8.56 10.97
CA ASP A 114 -3.64 -8.46 12.41
C ASP A 114 -2.33 -7.69 12.70
N ASP A 115 -1.43 -7.67 11.72
CA ASP A 115 -0.18 -6.94 11.73
C ASP A 115 0.19 -6.50 10.31
N ALA A 116 0.31 -5.20 10.07
CA ALA A 116 0.74 -4.68 8.77
C ALA A 116 2.25 -4.79 8.53
N THR A 117 3.05 -4.99 9.58
CA THR A 117 4.51 -5.16 9.49
C THR A 117 4.95 -6.62 9.28
N ALA A 118 4.02 -7.57 9.30
CA ALA A 118 4.30 -8.99 9.05
C ALA A 118 4.45 -9.32 7.56
N ASP A 119 5.29 -10.33 7.25
CA ASP A 119 5.47 -10.89 5.91
C ASP A 119 4.31 -11.82 5.49
N ASN A 120 4.25 -12.12 4.19
CA ASN A 120 3.39 -13.16 3.59
C ASN A 120 1.89 -13.01 3.92
N ASN A 121 1.43 -11.76 3.98
CA ASN A 121 0.06 -11.38 4.34
C ASN A 121 -0.63 -10.52 3.26
N ALA A 122 0.01 -10.23 2.13
CA ALA A 122 -0.55 -9.42 1.07
C ALA A 122 -1.50 -10.23 0.17
N ALA A 123 -1.01 -11.28 -0.49
CA ALA A 123 -1.78 -12.08 -1.42
C ALA A 123 -2.92 -12.88 -0.75
N GLY A 124 -3.82 -13.40 -1.57
CA GLY A 124 -4.96 -14.19 -1.14
C GLY A 124 -6.16 -13.35 -0.73
N ASP A 125 -7.04 -13.93 0.09
CA ASP A 125 -8.31 -13.31 0.49
C ASP A 125 -8.13 -12.10 1.42
N GLY A 126 -9.20 -11.30 1.55
CA GLY A 126 -9.31 -10.21 2.52
C GLY A 126 -9.38 -8.80 1.91
N TRP A 127 -9.24 -8.67 0.59
CA TRP A 127 -9.27 -7.38 -0.10
C TRP A 127 -10.69 -6.90 -0.40
N PHE A 128 -10.97 -5.61 -0.20
CA PHE A 128 -12.17 -4.94 -0.67
C PHE A 128 -11.82 -3.63 -1.39
N LYS A 129 -12.53 -3.32 -2.48
CA LYS A 129 -12.31 -2.10 -3.28
C LYS A 129 -12.95 -0.90 -2.57
N ILE A 130 -12.20 0.18 -2.34
CA ILE A 130 -12.72 1.43 -1.75
C ILE A 130 -12.94 2.53 -2.79
N TRP A 131 -12.33 2.43 -3.97
CA TRP A 131 -12.48 3.41 -5.05
C TRP A 131 -12.05 2.81 -6.40
N GLN A 132 -12.57 3.38 -7.49
CA GLN A 132 -12.05 3.21 -8.85
C GLN A 132 -12.30 4.47 -9.68
N ALA A 133 -11.47 4.67 -10.70
CA ALA A 133 -11.77 5.54 -11.83
C ALA A 133 -11.44 4.84 -13.15
N ASP A 134 -12.37 4.93 -14.08
CA ASP A 134 -12.39 4.34 -15.41
C ASP A 134 -12.29 5.49 -16.47
N TYR A 135 -12.69 5.27 -17.72
CA TYR A 135 -12.67 6.34 -18.74
C TYR A 135 -13.75 7.41 -18.47
N ASP A 136 -13.32 8.64 -18.17
CA ASP A 136 -14.20 9.77 -17.94
C ASP A 136 -14.70 10.37 -19.26
N ALA A 137 -15.85 9.89 -19.71
CA ALA A 137 -16.54 10.36 -20.93
C ALA A 137 -17.13 11.79 -20.83
N THR A 138 -16.74 12.57 -19.81
CA THR A 138 -17.00 14.01 -19.69
C THR A 138 -15.70 14.81 -19.82
N ALA A 139 -14.62 14.36 -19.18
CA ALA A 139 -13.27 14.94 -19.31
C ALA A 139 -12.53 14.50 -20.58
N GLY A 140 -12.96 13.41 -21.22
CA GLY A 140 -12.29 12.79 -22.36
C GLY A 140 -11.05 11.96 -22.00
N LYS A 141 -10.83 11.66 -20.71
CA LYS A 141 -9.57 11.12 -20.18
C LYS A 141 -9.75 9.84 -19.36
N TRP A 142 -8.76 8.95 -19.44
CA TRP A 142 -8.56 7.82 -18.54
C TRP A 142 -8.10 8.26 -17.15
N CYS A 143 -8.06 7.32 -16.20
CA CYS A 143 -7.61 7.60 -14.85
C CYS A 143 -6.12 7.94 -14.81
N THR A 144 -5.26 7.20 -15.53
CA THR A 144 -3.82 7.49 -15.59
C THR A 144 -3.53 8.86 -16.22
N GLU A 145 -4.30 9.29 -17.22
CA GLU A 145 -4.20 10.65 -17.78
C GLU A 145 -4.58 11.73 -16.74
N LYS A 146 -5.61 11.47 -15.92
CA LYS A 146 -6.02 12.37 -14.81
C LYS A 146 -5.02 12.36 -13.65
N MET A 147 -4.27 11.27 -13.45
CA MET A 147 -3.13 11.20 -12.53
C MET A 147 -1.94 12.02 -13.03
N ILE A 148 -1.62 11.96 -14.32
CA ILE A 148 -0.58 12.80 -14.95
C ILE A 148 -0.93 14.29 -14.81
N ASP A 149 -2.18 14.68 -15.11
CA ASP A 149 -2.69 16.05 -14.86
C ASP A 149 -2.49 16.50 -13.40
N ASN A 150 -2.56 15.56 -12.46
CA ASN A 150 -2.47 15.79 -11.02
C ASN A 150 -1.05 15.57 -10.46
N ASN A 151 -0.01 15.69 -11.30
CA ASN A 151 1.40 15.49 -10.93
C ASN A 151 1.70 14.11 -10.31
N GLY A 152 1.08 13.03 -10.79
CA GLY A 152 1.29 11.68 -10.26
C GLY A 152 0.42 11.29 -9.06
N HIS A 153 -0.48 12.16 -8.60
CA HIS A 153 -1.23 11.95 -7.36
C HIS A 153 -2.64 11.38 -7.61
N ILE A 154 -2.99 10.30 -6.90
CA ILE A 154 -4.36 9.74 -6.81
C ILE A 154 -4.83 9.81 -5.37
N SER A 155 -6.03 10.38 -5.15
CA SER A 155 -6.62 10.52 -3.81
C SER A 155 -7.91 9.72 -3.63
N VAL A 156 -8.10 9.13 -2.45
CA VAL A 156 -9.28 8.37 -2.03
C VAL A 156 -9.60 8.64 -0.56
N GLN A 157 -10.83 8.32 -0.12
CA GLN A 157 -11.21 8.43 1.29
C GLN A 157 -11.35 7.04 1.92
N ILE A 158 -10.83 6.88 3.14
CA ILE A 158 -11.05 5.68 3.95
C ILE A 158 -12.54 5.63 4.36
N PRO A 159 -13.27 4.51 4.16
CA PRO A 159 -14.67 4.39 4.55
C PRO A 159 -14.93 4.76 6.03
N ALA A 160 -16.05 5.42 6.30
CA ALA A 160 -16.34 6.02 7.61
C ALA A 160 -16.69 5.01 8.72
N ASP A 161 -17.09 3.79 8.34
CA ASP A 161 -17.76 2.81 9.21
C ASP A 161 -17.00 1.49 9.40
N ILE A 162 -15.86 1.29 8.72
CA ILE A 162 -15.02 0.09 8.88
C ILE A 162 -14.39 0.00 10.27
N GLU A 163 -14.13 -1.22 10.73
CA GLU A 163 -13.49 -1.47 12.03
C GLU A 163 -12.03 -0.98 12.10
N GLY A 164 -11.63 -0.45 13.27
CA GLY A 164 -10.25 0.05 13.47
C GLY A 164 -9.19 -1.06 13.46
N GLY A 165 -7.92 -0.68 13.30
CA GLY A 165 -6.77 -1.60 13.34
C GLY A 165 -5.86 -1.51 12.11
N TYR A 166 -5.07 -2.54 11.86
CA TYR A 166 -4.09 -2.56 10.77
C TYR A 166 -4.72 -2.94 9.42
N TYR A 167 -4.24 -2.27 8.36
CA TYR A 167 -4.65 -2.47 6.98
C TYR A 167 -3.44 -2.39 6.03
N LEU A 168 -3.46 -3.21 4.99
CA LEU A 168 -2.72 -2.95 3.76
C LEU A 168 -3.64 -2.17 2.81
N VAL A 169 -3.10 -1.16 2.13
CA VAL A 169 -3.85 -0.32 1.18
C VAL A 169 -3.12 -0.31 -0.15
N ARG A 170 -3.79 -0.85 -1.17
CA ARG A 170 -3.23 -1.19 -2.48
C ARG A 170 -3.78 -0.25 -3.55
N PRO A 171 -3.05 0.80 -3.95
CA PRO A 171 -3.32 1.48 -5.20
C PRO A 171 -2.93 0.60 -6.39
N GLU A 172 -3.72 0.69 -7.46
CA GLU A 172 -3.61 -0.10 -8.68
C GLU A 172 -3.78 0.81 -9.89
N LEU A 173 -2.81 0.75 -10.81
CA LEU A 173 -2.92 1.24 -12.18
C LEU A 173 -2.90 0.05 -13.13
N LEU A 174 -3.67 0.13 -14.21
CA LEU A 174 -3.56 -0.77 -15.36
C LEU A 174 -3.36 0.05 -16.63
N ALA A 175 -2.23 -0.15 -17.32
CA ALA A 175 -1.98 0.42 -18.62
C ALA A 175 -2.44 -0.57 -19.71
N LEU A 176 -3.29 -0.10 -20.63
CA LEU A 176 -3.93 -0.93 -21.65
C LEU A 176 -3.24 -0.87 -23.02
N HIS A 177 -2.05 -0.27 -23.09
CA HIS A 177 -1.46 0.19 -24.35
C HIS A 177 -0.98 -0.94 -25.27
N ALA A 178 -0.46 -2.04 -24.71
CA ALA A 178 0.00 -3.24 -25.43
C ALA A 178 -1.03 -4.40 -25.36
N THR A 179 -2.27 -4.15 -24.95
CA THR A 179 -3.33 -5.19 -24.85
C THR A 179 -3.79 -5.77 -26.19
N GLN A 180 -3.32 -5.22 -27.30
CA GLN A 180 -3.65 -5.65 -28.66
C GLN A 180 -2.43 -6.28 -29.37
N ASP A 181 -1.31 -6.39 -28.66
CA ASP A 181 -0.07 -6.99 -29.17
C ASP A 181 -0.19 -8.52 -29.18
N ASN A 182 0.84 -9.21 -29.65
CA ASN A 182 0.86 -10.67 -29.76
C ASN A 182 2.19 -11.24 -29.23
N PRO A 183 2.25 -11.74 -27.98
CA PRO A 183 1.14 -11.90 -27.03
C PRO A 183 0.58 -10.57 -26.50
N PRO A 184 -0.70 -10.52 -26.07
CA PRO A 184 -1.28 -9.33 -25.44
C PRO A 184 -0.66 -9.02 -24.08
N ASP A 185 -0.30 -7.76 -23.84
CA ASP A 185 0.33 -7.30 -22.59
C ASP A 185 -0.47 -6.17 -21.90
N PRO A 186 -1.30 -6.50 -20.90
CA PRO A 186 -1.95 -5.56 -19.98
C PRO A 186 -1.05 -5.31 -18.77
N GLN A 187 -0.46 -4.13 -18.67
CA GLN A 187 0.59 -3.85 -17.70
C GLN A 187 0.05 -3.26 -16.38
N PHE A 188 0.24 -3.98 -15.26
CA PHE A 188 -0.15 -3.52 -13.92
C PHE A 188 1.00 -2.83 -13.18
N TYR A 189 0.69 -1.70 -12.53
CA TYR A 189 1.57 -1.05 -11.55
C TYR A 189 0.85 -0.98 -10.20
N VAL A 190 1.46 -1.57 -9.18
CA VAL A 190 0.89 -1.77 -7.86
C VAL A 190 1.96 -1.64 -6.79
N GLY A 191 1.53 -1.26 -5.59
CA GLY A 191 2.32 -1.27 -4.37
C GLY A 191 1.38 -1.34 -3.17
N CYS A 192 1.90 -1.32 -1.94
CA CYS A 192 1.05 -1.33 -0.76
C CYS A 192 1.52 -0.40 0.35
N ALA A 193 0.64 0.48 0.80
CA ALA A 193 0.83 1.26 2.01
C ALA A 193 0.36 0.46 3.25
N GLN A 194 1.15 0.51 4.32
CA GLN A 194 0.84 -0.08 5.61
C GLN A 194 0.20 0.98 6.51
N VAL A 195 -1.09 0.87 6.79
CA VAL A 195 -1.88 1.91 7.47
C VAL A 195 -2.52 1.38 8.74
N PHE A 196 -2.44 2.15 9.83
CA PHE A 196 -3.25 1.94 11.02
C PHE A 196 -4.47 2.85 10.97
N VAL A 197 -5.66 2.28 10.89
CA VAL A 197 -6.93 3.03 10.82
C VAL A 197 -7.50 3.18 12.22
N GLN A 198 -7.44 4.40 12.75
CA GLN A 198 -8.14 4.80 13.96
C GLN A 198 -9.64 4.97 13.64
N SER A 199 -10.47 4.04 14.10
CA SER A 199 -11.91 4.03 13.84
C SER A 199 -12.70 3.50 15.05
N THR A 200 -13.93 4.02 15.22
CA THR A 200 -14.96 3.47 16.12
C THR A 200 -16.01 2.64 15.38
N GLY A 201 -15.85 2.49 14.05
CA GLY A 201 -16.68 1.67 13.20
C GLY A 201 -16.58 0.17 13.50
N THR A 202 -17.44 -0.60 12.85
CA THR A 202 -17.56 -2.05 13.03
C THR A 202 -17.88 -2.80 11.74
N ALA A 203 -17.92 -2.13 10.59
CA ALA A 203 -18.21 -2.77 9.32
C ALA A 203 -17.04 -3.64 8.87
N LYS A 204 -17.38 -4.82 8.35
CA LYS A 204 -16.49 -5.75 7.67
C LYS A 204 -16.98 -5.84 6.22
N PRO A 205 -16.38 -5.09 5.28
CA PRO A 205 -16.78 -5.13 3.88
C PRO A 205 -16.68 -6.55 3.29
N PRO A 206 -17.53 -6.94 2.33
CA PRO A 206 -17.35 -8.18 1.59
C PRO A 206 -15.99 -8.18 0.86
N THR A 207 -15.22 -9.25 1.02
CA THR A 207 -13.85 -9.36 0.51
C THR A 207 -13.73 -10.31 -0.67
N VAL A 208 -12.66 -10.15 -1.44
CA VAL A 208 -12.22 -11.04 -2.53
C VAL A 208 -10.77 -11.47 -2.32
N ASN A 209 -10.33 -12.42 -3.15
CA ASN A 209 -8.92 -12.73 -3.37
C ASN A 209 -8.25 -11.63 -4.23
N ILE A 210 -7.03 -11.24 -3.87
CA ILE A 210 -6.07 -10.66 -4.82
C ILE A 210 -4.72 -11.31 -4.55
N GLY A 211 -4.19 -12.01 -5.55
CA GLY A 211 -3.01 -12.85 -5.45
C GLY A 211 -2.86 -13.70 -6.71
N GLU A 212 -2.24 -14.88 -6.57
CA GLU A 212 -1.91 -15.75 -7.70
C GLU A 212 -3.16 -16.11 -8.53
N GLY A 213 -3.04 -16.02 -9.86
CA GLY A 213 -4.14 -16.29 -10.79
C GLY A 213 -5.35 -15.34 -10.74
N THR A 214 -5.33 -14.28 -9.91
CA THR A 214 -6.49 -13.36 -9.77
C THR A 214 -6.82 -12.63 -11.07
N TYR A 215 -5.80 -12.26 -11.85
CA TYR A 215 -5.97 -11.58 -13.14
C TYR A 215 -5.52 -12.49 -14.27
N ALA A 216 -6.44 -12.74 -15.21
CA ALA A 216 -6.21 -13.58 -16.37
C ALA A 216 -6.37 -12.76 -17.66
N LEU A 217 -5.50 -13.02 -18.63
CA LEU A 217 -5.58 -12.43 -19.99
C LEU A 217 -6.92 -12.72 -20.69
N SER A 218 -7.71 -13.68 -20.21
CA SER A 218 -9.07 -13.97 -20.68
C SER A 218 -10.10 -12.88 -20.33
N MET A 219 -9.87 -12.10 -19.27
CA MET A 219 -10.82 -11.11 -18.75
C MET A 219 -11.08 -9.96 -19.75
N PRO A 220 -12.33 -9.50 -19.95
CA PRO A 220 -12.65 -8.42 -20.89
C PRO A 220 -11.89 -7.11 -20.64
N GLY A 221 -11.64 -6.76 -19.37
CA GLY A 221 -10.86 -5.57 -19.00
C GLY A 221 -9.39 -5.62 -19.42
N MET A 222 -8.82 -6.82 -19.62
CA MET A 222 -7.43 -7.04 -20.03
C MET A 222 -7.26 -7.07 -21.55
N LYS A 223 -8.35 -7.26 -22.30
CA LYS A 223 -8.36 -7.28 -23.78
C LYS A 223 -8.84 -5.97 -24.41
N TYR A 224 -9.03 -4.92 -23.60
CA TYR A 224 -9.77 -3.73 -24.01
C TYR A 224 -8.97 -2.86 -24.99
N ASN A 225 -9.45 -2.77 -26.24
CA ASN A 225 -8.81 -1.98 -27.29
C ASN A 225 -9.01 -0.47 -27.10
N ILE A 226 -8.01 0.21 -26.54
CA ILE A 226 -8.02 1.68 -26.35
C ILE A 226 -7.88 2.50 -27.64
N TYR A 227 -7.60 1.86 -28.78
CA TYR A 227 -7.44 2.51 -30.08
C TYR A 227 -8.71 2.48 -30.93
N LYS A 228 -9.73 1.72 -30.53
CA LYS A 228 -11.01 1.65 -31.23
C LYS A 228 -11.70 3.02 -31.22
N THR A 229 -12.17 3.46 -32.39
CA THR A 229 -12.90 4.71 -32.57
C THR A 229 -14.32 4.44 -33.09
N PRO A 230 -15.38 4.79 -32.36
CA PRO A 230 -15.39 5.22 -30.96
C PRO A 230 -14.97 4.11 -29.99
N LEU A 231 -14.62 4.49 -28.76
CA LEU A 231 -14.36 3.56 -27.65
C LEU A 231 -15.62 2.76 -27.28
N ASP A 232 -15.46 1.48 -26.98
CA ASP A 232 -16.53 0.58 -26.51
C ASP A 232 -16.88 0.83 -25.04
N LEU A 233 -17.57 1.94 -24.77
CA LEU A 233 -17.91 2.36 -23.41
C LEU A 233 -19.22 1.73 -22.90
N PRO A 234 -19.33 1.40 -21.60
CA PRO A 234 -18.32 1.60 -20.55
C PRO A 234 -17.20 0.56 -20.58
N TYR A 235 -16.00 0.96 -20.16
CA TYR A 235 -14.88 0.05 -19.94
C TYR A 235 -15.30 -1.09 -18.97
N PRO A 236 -15.06 -2.38 -19.32
CA PRO A 236 -15.45 -3.52 -18.49
C PRO A 236 -14.51 -3.69 -17.29
N MET A 237 -14.71 -2.85 -16.28
CA MET A 237 -13.94 -2.87 -15.04
C MET A 237 -14.04 -4.22 -14.32
N TYR A 238 -12.88 -4.74 -13.92
CA TYR A 238 -12.70 -5.98 -13.17
C TYR A 238 -12.71 -5.77 -11.65
N GLY A 239 -12.66 -6.88 -10.90
CA GLY A 239 -12.71 -6.91 -9.44
C GLY A 239 -14.10 -6.59 -8.86
N PRO A 240 -14.26 -6.61 -7.53
CA PRO A 240 -15.53 -6.35 -6.85
C PRO A 240 -16.05 -4.92 -7.10
N PRO A 241 -17.34 -4.65 -6.83
CA PRO A 241 -17.83 -3.27 -6.73
C PRO A 241 -17.11 -2.52 -5.60
N VAL A 242 -17.11 -1.18 -5.70
CA VAL A 242 -16.67 -0.31 -4.61
C VAL A 242 -17.54 -0.52 -3.37
N TYR A 243 -16.91 -0.64 -2.20
CA TYR A 243 -17.58 -0.67 -0.91
C TYR A 243 -18.14 0.72 -0.56
N GLU A 244 -19.39 0.75 -0.12
CA GLU A 244 -20.16 1.98 0.10
C GLU A 244 -20.63 2.03 1.55
N ALA A 245 -19.99 2.89 2.35
CA ALA A 245 -20.27 3.06 3.79
C ALA A 245 -21.76 3.32 4.06
N GLY A 246 -22.28 2.74 5.15
CA GLY A 246 -23.67 2.87 5.58
C GLY A 246 -24.71 2.12 4.74
N LYS A 247 -24.33 1.52 3.59
CA LYS A 247 -25.22 0.63 2.82
C LYS A 247 -25.06 -0.80 3.32
N THR A 248 -26.09 -1.33 3.97
CA THR A 248 -26.17 -2.77 4.27
C THR A 248 -26.06 -3.56 2.97
N ALA A 249 -25.09 -4.47 2.87
CA ALA A 249 -24.84 -5.23 1.66
C ALA A 249 -26.01 -6.18 1.36
N SER A 250 -26.86 -5.81 0.41
CA SER A 250 -27.80 -6.74 -0.20
C SER A 250 -27.03 -7.84 -0.92
N ALA A 251 -27.01 -9.05 -0.34
CA ALA A 251 -26.38 -10.22 -0.91
C ALA A 251 -27.08 -10.63 -2.22
N ASN A 252 -26.67 -10.04 -3.34
CA ASN A 252 -27.26 -10.26 -4.65
C ASN A 252 -26.60 -11.48 -5.30
N THR A 253 -26.89 -12.66 -4.75
CA THR A 253 -26.28 -13.95 -5.11
C THR A 253 -26.68 -14.40 -6.52
N ARG A 254 -26.04 -13.83 -7.54
CA ARG A 254 -25.99 -14.42 -8.87
C ARG A 254 -24.84 -15.42 -8.94
N SER A 255 -25.15 -16.66 -8.61
CA SER A 255 -24.30 -17.81 -8.91
C SER A 255 -24.10 -17.88 -10.43
N GLU A 256 -22.86 -17.68 -10.90
CA GLU A 256 -22.53 -18.03 -12.28
C GLU A 256 -22.56 -19.56 -12.42
N LYS A 257 -23.26 -20.02 -13.44
CA LYS A 257 -23.62 -21.43 -13.62
C LYS A 257 -22.59 -22.10 -14.53
N SER A 258 -21.51 -22.63 -13.93
CA SER A 258 -20.60 -23.53 -14.64
C SER A 258 -21.38 -24.69 -15.27
N ALA A 259 -21.09 -24.97 -16.53
CA ALA A 259 -21.71 -26.05 -17.30
C ALA A 259 -20.77 -27.25 -17.32
N ASP A 260 -20.85 -28.11 -16.30
CA ASP A 260 -20.17 -29.40 -16.32
C ASP A 260 -20.71 -30.29 -17.44
N THR A 261 -19.81 -30.87 -18.23
CA THR A 261 -20.12 -31.84 -19.29
C THR A 261 -19.57 -33.20 -18.88
N ALA A 262 -20.46 -34.15 -18.60
CA ALA A 262 -20.09 -35.43 -17.99
C ALA A 262 -19.75 -36.53 -19.02
N SER A 263 -18.66 -37.23 -18.77
CA SER A 263 -18.42 -38.63 -19.20
C SER A 263 -17.30 -39.22 -18.32
N SER A 264 -17.58 -39.95 -17.25
CA SER A 264 -18.02 -41.36 -17.22
C SER A 264 -16.88 -42.38 -17.35
N ALA A 265 -16.32 -42.78 -16.21
CA ALA A 265 -15.63 -44.05 -16.00
C ALA A 265 -15.97 -44.57 -14.59
N SER A 266 -16.14 -45.89 -14.42
CA SER A 266 -16.77 -46.49 -13.25
C SER A 266 -15.92 -47.57 -12.57
N THR A 267 -15.89 -47.57 -11.23
CA THR A 267 -15.65 -48.79 -10.46
C THR A 267 -16.35 -48.76 -9.10
N THR A 268 -16.55 -49.94 -8.50
CA THR A 268 -17.52 -50.25 -7.45
C THR A 268 -16.91 -50.32 -6.03
N PRO A 269 -17.73 -50.38 -4.94
CA PRO A 269 -17.33 -49.88 -3.63
C PRO A 269 -16.78 -50.93 -2.65
N THR A 270 -16.27 -50.47 -1.51
CA THR A 270 -16.16 -51.25 -0.26
C THR A 270 -16.60 -50.38 0.92
N LYS A 271 -17.16 -51.02 1.95
CA LYS A 271 -17.86 -50.38 3.08
C LYS A 271 -17.28 -50.86 4.41
N ALA A 272 -16.86 -49.93 5.27
CA ALA A 272 -16.57 -50.16 6.69
C ALA A 272 -16.98 -48.91 7.50
N ALA A 273 -17.26 -49.07 8.79
CA ALA A 273 -17.76 -48.00 9.66
C ALA A 273 -17.43 -48.27 11.14
N LEU A 274 -17.60 -47.24 11.97
CA LEU A 274 -17.56 -47.23 13.46
C LEU A 274 -16.16 -47.44 14.11
N ALA A 275 -15.95 -47.17 15.40
CA ALA A 275 -16.35 -46.02 16.24
C ALA A 275 -15.66 -46.06 17.64
N ASP A 276 -15.64 -44.90 18.30
CA ASP A 276 -15.90 -44.68 19.75
C ASP A 276 -14.86 -44.91 20.89
N THR A 277 -15.04 -44.09 21.94
CA THR A 277 -14.76 -44.26 23.40
C THR A 277 -13.36 -44.28 24.04
N GLY A 278 -13.27 -43.57 25.18
CA GLY A 278 -12.47 -43.95 26.38
C GLY A 278 -11.36 -42.96 26.80
N SER A 279 -11.51 -41.92 27.64
CA SER A 279 -12.42 -41.55 28.75
C SER A 279 -12.05 -42.03 30.17
N LYS A 280 -11.54 -41.09 31.01
CA LYS A 280 -11.84 -40.85 32.46
C LYS A 280 -11.17 -39.51 32.90
N LYS A 281 -11.72 -38.62 33.75
CA LYS A 281 -12.28 -38.69 35.14
C LYS A 281 -11.18 -38.91 36.22
N SER A 282 -11.21 -38.43 37.47
CA SER A 282 -12.25 -37.91 38.43
C SER A 282 -11.51 -37.27 39.66
N THR A 283 -11.99 -36.45 40.64
CA THR A 283 -13.24 -35.70 40.99
C THR A 283 -12.99 -34.74 42.20
N ASN A 284 -13.77 -33.64 42.32
CA ASN A 284 -14.17 -32.94 43.59
C ASN A 284 -13.08 -32.16 44.42
N SER A 285 -13.37 -31.32 45.44
CA SER A 285 -14.61 -31.07 46.23
C SER A 285 -14.76 -29.66 46.91
N THR A 286 -16.01 -29.14 46.92
CA THR A 286 -16.80 -28.53 48.06
C THR A 286 -16.26 -27.45 49.03
N SER A 287 -17.00 -26.33 49.20
CA SER A 287 -17.66 -25.88 50.48
C SER A 287 -18.37 -24.48 50.42
N LYS A 288 -19.33 -24.22 51.35
CA LYS A 288 -20.19 -23.01 51.52
C LYS A 288 -20.90 -23.07 52.92
N PRO A 289 -21.02 -21.99 53.76
CA PRO A 289 -22.03 -20.88 53.74
C PRO A 289 -21.37 -19.48 53.98
N SER A 290 -22.01 -18.32 54.24
CA SER A 290 -23.39 -17.79 54.50
C SER A 290 -23.45 -16.32 53.97
N SER A 291 -24.49 -15.47 53.84
CA SER A 291 -25.91 -15.31 54.27
C SER A 291 -26.17 -14.77 55.71
N VAL A 292 -27.13 -13.86 56.01
CA VAL A 292 -28.36 -13.45 55.27
C VAL A 292 -28.44 -11.91 54.86
N PRO A 293 -29.23 -10.90 55.40
CA PRO A 293 -29.66 -9.72 54.58
C PRO A 293 -29.58 -8.28 55.18
N THR A 294 -29.91 -7.25 54.36
CA THR A 294 -30.66 -5.99 54.70
C THR A 294 -31.40 -5.49 53.44
N GLN A 295 -32.44 -4.65 53.57
CA GLN A 295 -33.50 -4.43 52.56
C GLN A 295 -33.59 -3.00 51.98
N VAL A 296 -34.22 -2.87 50.79
CA VAL A 296 -34.93 -1.68 50.27
C VAL A 296 -34.01 -0.48 49.89
N CYS A 297 -34.25 0.32 48.84
CA CYS A 297 -35.44 0.55 47.99
C CYS A 297 -35.37 -0.05 46.57
N LYS A 298 -36.56 -0.23 45.96
CA LYS A 298 -36.72 -0.25 44.50
C LYS A 298 -36.98 1.18 44.01
N ASP A 299 -36.33 1.61 42.94
CA ASP A 299 -36.82 2.72 42.12
C ASP A 299 -36.76 2.36 40.63
N LYS A 300 -37.69 2.88 39.83
CA LYS A 300 -37.88 2.56 38.41
C LYS A 300 -37.15 3.57 37.50
N THR A 301 -35.84 3.66 37.62
CA THR A 301 -35.05 4.44 36.67
C THR A 301 -35.04 3.78 35.29
N LYS A 302 -35.38 4.57 34.26
CA LYS A 302 -35.41 4.12 32.86
C LYS A 302 -34.02 3.63 32.45
N SER A 303 -33.94 2.49 31.78
CA SER A 303 -32.72 1.99 31.14
C SER A 303 -32.23 2.97 30.07
N LYS A 304 -31.47 4.01 30.46
CA LYS A 304 -30.60 4.73 29.53
C LYS A 304 -29.67 3.68 28.92
N LYS A 305 -29.76 3.50 27.61
CA LYS A 305 -28.85 2.65 26.85
C LYS A 305 -27.48 3.34 26.84
N GLU A 306 -26.72 3.10 27.90
CA GLU A 306 -25.38 3.62 28.07
C GLU A 306 -24.54 3.17 26.87
N LYS A 307 -24.17 4.13 26.01
CA LYS A 307 -23.23 3.88 24.94
C LYS A 307 -21.88 3.65 25.60
N THR A 308 -21.57 2.39 25.91
CA THR A 308 -20.22 1.96 26.31
C THR A 308 -19.28 2.47 25.23
N LYS A 309 -18.52 3.52 25.57
CA LYS A 309 -17.62 4.20 24.64
C LYS A 309 -16.47 3.22 24.39
N ARG A 310 -16.60 2.39 23.34
CA ARG A 310 -15.54 1.44 22.96
C ARG A 310 -14.22 2.18 22.90
N ASP A 311 -13.24 1.67 23.62
CA ASP A 311 -11.90 2.22 23.59
C ASP A 311 -11.37 2.12 22.16
N THR A 312 -11.01 3.27 21.61
CA THR A 312 -10.48 3.35 20.24
C THR A 312 -9.14 2.64 20.21
N LEU A 313 -8.98 1.67 19.31
CA LEU A 313 -7.72 0.96 19.14
C LEU A 313 -6.56 1.95 18.94
N VAL A 314 -5.43 1.64 19.59
CA VAL A 314 -4.18 2.42 19.56
C VAL A 314 -3.16 1.67 18.72
N GLN A 315 -2.36 2.38 17.95
CA GLN A 315 -1.26 1.79 17.18
C GLN A 315 -0.12 1.36 18.11
N THR A 316 0.25 0.08 18.07
CA THR A 316 1.32 -0.52 18.90
C THR A 316 2.51 -1.06 18.10
N LYS A 317 2.43 -1.01 16.76
CA LYS A 317 3.41 -1.54 15.79
C LYS A 317 3.66 -0.52 14.68
N GLY A 318 4.86 -0.51 14.13
CA GLY A 318 5.26 0.37 13.02
C GLY A 318 5.40 1.87 13.36
N LEU A 319 5.50 2.22 14.64
CA LEU A 319 5.74 3.59 15.10
C LEU A 319 7.15 4.08 14.66
N LYS A 320 7.39 5.40 14.66
CA LYS A 320 8.78 5.92 14.60
C LYS A 320 9.48 5.41 15.88
N PRO A 321 10.66 4.75 15.81
CA PRO A 321 11.38 4.34 17.01
C PRO A 321 11.70 5.54 17.90
N GLU A 322 11.68 5.35 19.22
CA GLU A 322 12.13 6.37 20.16
C GLU A 322 13.64 6.62 20.00
N GLY A 323 14.10 7.87 20.22
CA GLY A 323 15.49 8.26 19.98
C GLY A 323 15.91 8.32 18.49
N CYS A 324 14.97 8.12 17.56
CA CYS A 324 15.24 8.18 16.12
C CYS A 324 15.49 9.62 15.63
N ILE A 325 16.74 9.95 15.33
CA ILE A 325 17.18 11.30 14.93
C ILE A 325 17.30 11.49 13.41
N LEU A 326 17.13 10.45 12.60
CA LEU A 326 17.02 10.59 11.15
C LEU A 326 16.10 9.51 10.58
N VAL A 327 15.01 9.91 9.93
CA VAL A 327 14.17 9.02 9.13
C VAL A 327 14.55 9.19 7.65
N ARG A 328 14.84 8.09 6.95
CA ARG A 328 14.92 8.05 5.48
C ARG A 328 13.64 7.48 4.87
N ASP A 329 13.27 6.30 5.36
CA ASP A 329 12.03 5.61 5.01
C ASP A 329 11.52 4.85 6.27
N ASN A 330 11.58 3.54 6.23
CA ASN A 330 11.43 2.62 7.34
C ASN A 330 12.75 2.47 8.12
N TRP A 331 13.91 2.74 7.49
CA TRP A 331 15.19 2.90 8.18
C TRP A 331 15.23 4.15 9.06
N CYS A 332 15.97 4.04 10.17
CA CYS A 332 16.18 5.07 11.16
C CYS A 332 17.67 5.14 11.57
N GLY A 333 18.21 6.35 11.65
CA GLY A 333 19.48 6.66 12.32
C GLY A 333 19.27 7.07 13.77
N PHE A 334 20.10 6.52 14.67
CA PHE A 334 20.05 6.73 16.12
C PHE A 334 21.32 7.43 16.60
N GLU A 335 21.18 8.29 17.62
CA GLU A 335 22.31 9.04 18.16
C GLU A 335 23.44 8.12 18.67
N VAL A 336 24.68 8.48 18.35
CA VAL A 336 25.85 7.67 18.65
C VAL A 336 26.23 7.76 20.14
N PRO A 337 27.00 6.79 20.68
CA PRO A 337 27.48 6.85 22.07
C PRO A 337 28.16 8.18 22.40
N SER A 338 27.90 8.68 23.61
CA SER A 338 28.58 9.89 24.11
C SER A 338 29.93 9.52 24.71
N TYR A 339 30.90 10.41 24.54
CA TYR A 339 32.30 10.16 24.88
C TYR A 339 32.94 11.37 25.56
N THR A 340 33.99 11.09 26.33
CA THR A 340 34.80 12.05 27.09
C THR A 340 36.32 11.82 26.92
N ASP A 341 36.69 10.92 26.01
CA ASP A 341 38.05 10.50 25.72
C ASP A 341 38.18 10.06 24.24
N GLU A 342 39.42 9.89 23.79
CA GLU A 342 39.78 9.53 22.42
C GLU A 342 39.19 8.17 21.99
N GLN A 343 39.25 7.16 22.87
CA GLN A 343 38.75 5.82 22.60
C GLN A 343 37.22 5.81 22.38
N GLY A 344 36.48 6.55 23.21
CA GLY A 344 35.05 6.76 23.05
C GLY A 344 34.72 7.56 21.78
N CYS A 345 35.55 8.52 21.40
CA CYS A 345 35.41 9.28 20.15
C CYS A 345 35.51 8.35 18.93
N SER A 346 36.55 7.51 18.89
CA SER A 346 36.73 6.49 17.83
C SER A 346 35.60 5.45 17.80
N ALA A 347 35.11 5.01 18.96
CA ALA A 347 33.99 4.07 19.05
C ALA A 347 32.66 4.69 18.57
N ALA A 348 32.43 5.97 18.86
CA ALA A 348 31.26 6.71 18.36
C ALA A 348 31.33 6.93 16.84
N SER A 349 32.51 7.24 16.30
CA SER A 349 32.79 7.30 14.85
C SER A 349 32.44 5.98 14.16
N GLN A 350 33.01 4.86 14.64
CA GLN A 350 32.74 3.52 14.09
C GLN A 350 31.25 3.16 14.14
N ASN A 351 30.53 3.54 15.21
CA ASN A 351 29.08 3.36 15.30
C ASN A 351 28.33 4.23 14.27
N CYS A 352 28.77 5.46 14.01
CA CYS A 352 28.18 6.33 13.01
C CYS A 352 28.31 5.74 11.61
N TRP A 353 29.52 5.29 11.23
CA TRP A 353 29.79 4.71 9.91
C TRP A 353 29.10 3.37 9.71
N ALA A 354 29.02 2.50 10.72
CA ALA A 354 28.21 1.28 10.64
C ALA A 354 26.72 1.57 10.39
N GLN A 355 26.19 2.68 10.92
CA GLN A 355 24.84 3.14 10.58
C GLN A 355 24.76 3.74 9.16
N ALA A 356 25.82 4.38 8.65
CA ALA A 356 25.91 4.85 7.27
C ALA A 356 25.89 3.70 6.26
N ASP A 357 26.64 2.63 6.52
CA ASP A 357 26.67 1.41 5.70
C ASP A 357 25.28 0.77 5.62
N VAL A 358 24.61 0.59 6.76
CA VAL A 358 23.23 0.08 6.78
C VAL A 358 22.28 1.06 6.08
N CYS A 359 22.54 2.36 6.12
CA CYS A 359 21.76 3.34 5.36
C CYS A 359 21.92 3.07 3.85
N TYR A 360 23.13 3.16 3.29
CA TYR A 360 23.32 3.00 1.84
C TYR A 360 22.91 1.61 1.33
N ASN A 361 23.30 0.53 2.02
CA ASN A 361 22.95 -0.83 1.62
C ASN A 361 21.45 -1.17 1.74
N THR A 362 20.66 -0.35 2.44
CA THR A 362 19.19 -0.51 2.53
C THR A 362 18.43 0.61 1.82
N ALA A 363 19.08 1.45 1.00
CA ALA A 363 18.43 2.53 0.30
C ALA A 363 17.31 2.01 -0.65
N PRO A 364 16.11 2.63 -0.65
CA PRO A 364 15.05 2.33 -1.60
C PRO A 364 15.35 2.93 -2.98
N PRO A 365 14.60 2.54 -4.03
CA PRO A 365 14.61 3.24 -5.32
C PRO A 365 14.32 4.75 -5.22
N THR A 366 13.65 5.20 -4.15
CA THR A 366 13.45 6.64 -3.86
C THR A 366 14.72 7.38 -3.39
N GLY A 367 15.86 6.67 -3.31
CA GLY A 367 17.19 7.26 -3.25
C GLY A 367 17.81 7.38 -1.86
N SER A 368 19.11 7.68 -1.86
CA SER A 368 19.97 7.72 -0.66
C SER A 368 20.24 9.12 -0.10
N LYS A 369 19.50 10.14 -0.53
CA LYS A 369 19.69 11.57 -0.14
C LYS A 369 19.77 11.79 1.37
N HIS A 370 19.06 11.01 2.19
CA HIS A 370 19.16 11.08 3.65
C HIS A 370 20.43 10.40 4.20
N CYS A 371 20.97 9.37 3.53
CA CYS A 371 22.24 8.75 3.93
C CYS A 371 23.41 9.74 3.79
N GLN A 372 23.36 10.66 2.83
CA GLN A 372 24.30 11.79 2.73
C GLN A 372 24.20 12.74 3.94
N ILE A 373 23.01 12.94 4.51
CA ILE A 373 22.83 13.73 5.74
C ILE A 373 23.44 12.99 6.94
N TRP A 374 23.35 11.67 6.97
CA TRP A 374 23.99 10.84 7.99
C TRP A 374 25.52 10.82 7.86
N GLU A 375 26.04 10.65 6.65
CA GLU A 375 27.46 10.74 6.29
C GLU A 375 28.07 12.05 6.77
N ASN A 376 27.40 13.19 6.50
CA ASN A 376 27.83 14.50 7.01
C ASN A 376 27.87 14.58 8.56
N LYS A 377 27.03 13.83 9.30
CA LYS A 377 27.13 13.72 10.77
C LYS A 377 28.38 12.92 11.16
N CYS A 378 28.72 11.86 10.43
CA CYS A 378 29.88 11.02 10.71
C CYS A 378 31.19 11.74 10.37
N THR A 379 31.28 12.43 9.23
CA THR A 379 32.43 13.29 8.90
C THR A 379 32.65 14.38 9.96
N ALA A 380 31.59 15.08 10.39
CA ALA A 380 31.69 16.11 11.44
C ALA A 380 32.07 15.54 12.83
N LEU A 381 31.86 14.25 13.06
CA LEU A 381 32.31 13.52 14.26
C LEU A 381 33.79 13.13 14.14
N ASP A 382 34.21 12.62 12.98
CA ASP A 382 35.62 12.32 12.69
C ASP A 382 36.48 13.57 12.76
N ASP A 383 36.05 14.68 12.15
CA ASP A 383 36.72 15.99 12.24
C ASP A 383 36.86 16.47 13.70
N SER A 384 35.86 16.20 14.55
CA SER A 384 35.92 16.48 15.99
C SER A 384 36.98 15.62 16.69
N CYS A 385 37.03 14.31 16.41
CA CYS A 385 38.03 13.41 16.99
C CYS A 385 39.45 13.77 16.51
N ASN A 386 39.64 13.97 15.21
CA ASN A 386 40.91 14.33 14.58
C ASN A 386 41.45 15.69 15.06
N SER A 387 40.56 16.60 15.48
CA SER A 387 40.91 17.90 16.09
C SER A 387 41.22 17.82 17.59
N GLY A 388 41.21 16.62 18.20
CA GLY A 388 41.41 16.42 19.64
C GLY A 388 40.21 16.81 20.51
N VAL A 389 39.03 17.04 19.92
CA VAL A 389 37.80 17.43 20.64
C VAL A 389 37.07 16.17 21.10
N PHE A 390 37.63 15.56 22.15
CA PHE A 390 37.18 14.30 22.73
C PHE A 390 35.99 14.44 23.69
N THR A 391 35.04 15.32 23.41
CA THR A 391 33.77 15.39 24.17
C THR A 391 32.60 15.65 23.21
N GLY A 392 31.64 14.72 23.16
CA GLY A 392 30.56 14.76 22.17
C GLY A 392 29.54 13.63 22.30
N PRO A 393 28.80 13.28 21.22
CA PRO A 393 29.00 13.72 19.82
C PRO A 393 28.56 15.17 19.53
N PRO A 394 29.05 15.77 18.43
CA PRO A 394 28.54 17.04 17.91
C PRO A 394 27.04 16.96 17.57
N ASN A 395 26.31 18.05 17.82
CA ASN A 395 24.86 18.15 17.58
C ASN A 395 24.00 17.07 18.27
N LYS A 396 24.46 16.51 19.41
CA LYS A 396 23.79 15.41 20.12
C LYS A 396 22.28 15.62 20.30
N GLY A 397 21.48 14.68 19.80
CA GLY A 397 20.02 14.64 19.99
C GLY A 397 19.22 15.57 19.06
N LYS A 398 19.87 16.23 18.10
CA LYS A 398 19.20 17.02 17.05
C LYS A 398 18.53 16.08 16.04
N ASP A 399 17.22 16.24 15.80
CA ASP A 399 16.57 15.57 14.66
C ASP A 399 17.10 16.18 13.35
N LEU A 400 17.66 15.32 12.51
CA LEU A 400 18.25 15.61 11.20
C LEU A 400 17.28 15.28 10.05
N THR A 401 16.10 14.72 10.35
CA THR A 401 15.07 14.41 9.35
C THR A 401 14.61 15.70 8.66
N PRO A 402 14.83 15.86 7.34
CA PRO A 402 14.29 16.97 6.58
C PRO A 402 12.76 16.96 6.66
N LYS A 403 12.12 18.13 6.73
CA LYS A 403 10.66 18.19 6.55
C LYS A 403 10.34 17.75 5.11
N PRO A 404 9.48 16.73 4.90
CA PRO A 404 9.07 16.32 3.55
C PRO A 404 8.40 17.48 2.77
N PRO A 405 8.52 17.50 1.44
CA PRO A 405 7.89 18.53 0.61
C PRO A 405 6.36 18.47 0.74
N ALA A 406 5.72 19.63 0.69
CA ALA A 406 4.27 19.73 0.69
C ALA A 406 3.67 19.11 -0.60
N LEU A 407 2.45 18.59 -0.49
CA LEU A 407 1.71 18.02 -1.61
C LEU A 407 1.58 19.01 -2.79
N VAL A 408 2.08 18.61 -3.97
CA VAL A 408 2.00 19.39 -5.21
C VAL A 408 0.79 19.04 -6.10
N GLY A 409 0.13 17.92 -5.82
CA GLY A 409 -1.13 17.51 -6.45
C GLY A 409 -2.36 18.04 -5.72
N SER A 410 -3.54 17.83 -6.30
CA SER A 410 -4.82 18.04 -5.63
C SER A 410 -5.26 16.78 -4.88
N THR A 411 -5.83 16.95 -3.69
CA THR A 411 -6.51 15.88 -2.92
C THR A 411 -7.89 15.48 -3.49
N LYS A 412 -8.31 16.08 -4.60
CA LYS A 412 -9.64 15.90 -5.18
C LYS A 412 -9.81 14.49 -5.80
N ILE A 413 -10.52 13.63 -5.09
CA ILE A 413 -10.92 12.29 -5.52
C ILE A 413 -11.57 12.34 -6.93
N PHE A 414 -10.97 11.63 -7.89
CA PHE A 414 -11.52 11.58 -9.25
C PHE A 414 -12.85 10.84 -9.27
N GLN A 415 -13.80 11.38 -10.03
CA GLN A 415 -15.12 10.77 -10.24
C GLN A 415 -15.03 9.62 -11.26
N ARG A 416 -15.89 8.60 -11.09
CA ARG A 416 -16.11 7.52 -12.08
C ARG A 416 -16.74 8.09 -13.36
N GLY A 417 -16.40 7.52 -14.52
CA GLY A 417 -16.82 7.96 -15.85
C GLY A 417 -18.28 7.70 -16.23
N LEU A 418 -19.15 7.40 -15.25
CA LEU A 418 -20.55 7.06 -15.50
C LEU A 418 -21.40 8.30 -15.79
N ARG A 419 -21.71 8.51 -17.07
CA ARG A 419 -22.78 9.44 -17.48
C ARG A 419 -24.12 9.01 -16.89
N SER A 420 -24.74 9.90 -16.11
CA SER A 420 -26.12 9.72 -15.63
C SER A 420 -27.13 9.93 -16.76
N HIS A 421 -27.27 8.92 -17.63
CA HIS A 421 -28.25 8.95 -18.74
C HIS A 421 -29.69 8.65 -18.30
N MET A 422 -29.95 8.42 -17.00
CA MET A 422 -31.31 8.31 -16.43
C MET A 422 -32.01 9.67 -16.22
N LYS A 423 -32.06 10.55 -17.24
CA LYS A 423 -32.95 11.72 -17.23
C LYS A 423 -33.32 12.35 -18.59
N ARG A 424 -33.51 11.53 -19.64
CA ARG A 424 -34.27 11.93 -20.86
C ARG A 424 -35.29 10.87 -21.31
N ARG A 425 -36.42 10.80 -20.58
CA ARG A 425 -37.70 10.28 -21.08
C ARG A 425 -38.82 11.20 -20.56
N ARG A 426 -39.90 11.33 -21.34
CA ARG A 426 -41.03 12.28 -21.19
C ARG A 426 -40.68 13.76 -21.44
N LEU A 427 -40.82 14.19 -22.69
CA LEU A 427 -41.69 15.32 -23.09
C LEU A 427 -41.66 15.47 -24.62
N ALA A 428 -42.61 14.82 -25.30
CA ALA A 428 -42.96 15.00 -26.71
C ALA A 428 -44.25 14.20 -26.99
N HIS A 429 -45.38 14.68 -26.49
CA HIS A 429 -46.71 14.24 -26.90
C HIS A 429 -47.58 15.49 -27.03
N VAL A 430 -47.59 16.05 -28.24
CA VAL A 430 -48.67 16.82 -28.88
C VAL A 430 -48.63 16.38 -30.33
#